data_AF-A0A925ITB0-F1
#
_entry.id   AF-A0A925ITB0-F1
#
_cell.length_a   1.000
_cell.length_b   1.000
_cell.length_c   1.000
_cell.angle_alpha   90.00
_cell.angle_beta   90.00
_cell.angle_gamma   90.00
#
_symmetry.space_group_name_H-M   'P 1'
#
loop_
_entity.id
_entity.type
_entity.pdbx_description
1 polymer ?
#
loop_
_entity_poly.entity_id
_entity_poly.type
_entity_poly.pdbx_seq_one_letter_code
_entity_poly.pdbx_strand_id
1 'polypeptide(L)'
;MLRVRLFGAAVVLTICACFPTIAGAQQPATLVKLGELRVGNKTPYPVRVVVTKGDGSLEGAFWDFAPGEGGSEGIRLTLPDKPDKPMLLAEGDVLTIFALDGSRRYWGPNILGKTVAPFWDGKRKIWSTVLRP
;
A
#
# COMPACT_ATOMS: atom_id res chain seq x y z
N MET A 1 -1.54 1.98 87.87
CA MET A 1 -1.48 3.39 87.44
C MET A 1 -0.53 3.51 86.24
N LEU A 2 -0.89 4.40 85.31
CA LEU A 2 -0.11 5.00 84.22
C LEU A 2 0.32 4.15 83.01
N ARG A 3 -0.36 4.44 81.89
CA ARG A 3 0.00 4.12 80.50
C ARG A 3 1.22 4.92 80.05
N VAL A 4 2.08 4.30 79.24
CA VAL A 4 2.81 5.00 78.16
C VAL A 4 2.78 4.10 76.91
N ARG A 5 2.26 4.64 75.80
CA ARG A 5 2.31 4.07 74.44
C ARG A 5 3.34 4.87 73.64
N LEU A 6 4.07 4.20 72.74
CA LEU A 6 4.64 4.69 71.47
C LEU A 6 5.31 3.46 70.80
N PHE A 7 4.63 2.69 69.94
CA PHE A 7 4.47 2.80 68.48
C PHE A 7 5.78 2.81 67.67
N GLY A 8 5.94 1.79 66.82
CA GLY A 8 6.98 1.69 65.80
C GLY A 8 7.01 0.30 65.13
N ALA A 9 5.90 -0.12 64.53
CA ALA A 9 5.87 -1.33 63.70
C ALA A 9 6.30 -0.97 62.27
N ALA A 10 7.40 -1.54 61.79
CA ALA A 10 7.73 -1.55 60.37
C ALA A 10 6.99 -2.75 59.72
N VAL A 11 5.86 -2.47 59.08
CA VAL A 11 5.15 -3.43 58.22
C VAL A 11 5.83 -3.40 56.85
N VAL A 12 6.53 -4.47 56.50
CA VAL A 12 7.01 -4.68 55.13
C VAL A 12 5.80 -5.10 54.30
N LEU A 13 5.30 -4.18 53.48
CA LEU A 13 4.19 -4.41 52.56
C LEU A 13 4.74 -5.05 51.28
N THR A 14 4.66 -6.38 51.16
CA THR A 14 4.89 -7.06 49.89
C THR A 14 3.69 -6.79 48.98
N ILE A 15 3.86 -5.85 48.05
CA ILE A 15 2.87 -5.59 47.00
C ILE A 15 2.96 -6.74 46.00
N CYS A 16 2.00 -7.66 46.05
CA CYS A 16 1.78 -8.65 45.00
C CYS A 16 1.18 -7.90 43.80
N ALA A 17 2.02 -7.52 42.84
CA ALA A 17 1.58 -6.88 41.61
C ALA A 17 0.92 -7.92 40.70
N CYS A 18 -0.39 -8.10 40.82
CA CYS A 18 -1.20 -8.71 39.77
C CYS A 18 -1.25 -7.73 38.59
N PHE A 19 -0.35 -7.90 37.63
CA PHE A 19 -0.46 -7.20 36.35
C PHE A 19 -1.70 -7.71 35.62
N PRO A 20 -2.65 -6.85 35.21
CA PRO A 20 -3.68 -7.27 34.29
C PRO A 20 -3.01 -7.58 32.95
N THR A 21 -3.12 -8.82 32.49
CA THR A 21 -2.82 -9.19 31.11
C THR A 21 -3.71 -8.36 30.20
N ILE A 22 -3.15 -7.34 29.56
CA ILE A 22 -3.82 -6.66 28.46
C ILE A 22 -3.90 -7.69 27.34
N ALA A 23 -5.08 -8.28 27.16
CA ALA A 23 -5.39 -9.06 25.97
C ALA A 23 -5.07 -8.18 24.77
N GLY A 24 -4.06 -8.58 23.99
CA GLY A 24 -3.67 -7.88 22.79
C GLY A 24 -4.91 -7.66 21.94
N ALA A 25 -5.26 -6.40 21.69
CA ALA A 25 -6.29 -6.08 20.73
C ALA A 25 -5.89 -6.76 19.42
N GLN A 26 -6.66 -7.79 19.03
CA GLN A 26 -6.53 -8.35 17.70
C GLN A 26 -7.04 -7.26 16.76
N GLN A 27 -6.09 -6.43 16.28
CA GLN A 27 -6.31 -5.50 15.20
C GLN A 27 -7.02 -6.30 14.10
N PRO A 28 -8.24 -5.93 13.68
CA PRO A 28 -8.92 -6.67 12.62
C PRO A 28 -7.96 -6.73 11.44
N ALA A 29 -7.64 -7.95 10.99
CA ALA A 29 -6.76 -8.16 9.85
C ALA A 29 -7.36 -7.37 8.68
N THR A 30 -6.74 -6.24 8.37
CA THR A 30 -7.24 -5.38 7.30
C THR A 30 -7.07 -6.19 6.03
N LEU A 31 -8.17 -6.47 5.35
CA LEU A 31 -8.16 -7.36 4.19
C LEU A 31 -7.36 -6.64 3.09
N VAL A 32 -6.11 -7.06 2.90
CA VAL A 32 -5.19 -6.42 1.97
C VAL A 32 -5.74 -6.59 0.56
N LYS A 33 -6.08 -5.48 -0.10
CA LYS A 33 -6.49 -5.50 -1.49
C LYS A 33 -5.28 -5.87 -2.34
N LEU A 34 -5.29 -7.09 -2.88
CA LEU A 34 -4.27 -7.62 -3.77
C LEU A 34 -4.90 -7.93 -5.12
N GLY A 35 -4.31 -7.43 -6.20
CA GLY A 35 -4.87 -7.62 -7.53
C GLY A 35 -3.93 -7.23 -8.66
N GLU A 36 -4.35 -7.55 -9.87
CA GLU A 36 -3.59 -7.26 -11.08
C GLU A 36 -3.67 -5.77 -11.42
N LEU A 37 -2.68 -5.23 -12.14
CA LEU A 37 -2.72 -3.86 -12.64
C LEU A 37 -3.03 -3.82 -14.14
N ARG A 38 -4.01 -2.99 -14.51
CA ARG A 38 -4.29 -2.61 -15.90
C ARG A 38 -4.09 -1.13 -16.13
N VAL A 39 -3.34 -0.77 -17.16
CA VAL A 39 -3.06 0.63 -17.53
C VAL A 39 -3.44 0.89 -18.98
N GLY A 40 -4.16 1.98 -19.22
CA GLY A 40 -4.43 2.49 -20.56
C GLY A 40 -3.91 3.92 -20.70
N ASN A 41 -3.38 4.27 -21.86
CA ASN A 41 -2.89 5.60 -22.19
C ASN A 41 -3.79 6.25 -23.25
N LYS A 42 -4.78 7.07 -22.86
CA LYS A 42 -5.55 7.89 -23.81
C LYS A 42 -4.99 9.31 -23.98
N THR A 43 -3.78 9.56 -23.50
CA THR A 43 -3.11 10.83 -23.74
C THR A 43 -2.49 10.83 -25.15
N PRO A 44 -2.21 12.01 -25.73
CA PRO A 44 -1.44 12.11 -26.96
C PRO A 44 0.08 11.91 -26.74
N TYR A 45 0.52 11.58 -25.52
CA TYR A 45 1.93 11.52 -25.14
C TYR A 45 2.37 10.06 -24.96
N PRO A 46 3.59 9.69 -25.38
CA PRO A 46 4.20 8.44 -24.92
C PRO A 46 4.49 8.56 -23.43
N VAL A 47 4.16 7.53 -22.65
CA VAL A 47 4.35 7.54 -21.19
C VAL A 47 5.08 6.30 -20.72
N ARG A 48 5.81 6.45 -19.62
CA ARG A 48 6.40 5.36 -18.86
C ARG A 48 5.65 5.19 -17.55
N VAL A 49 5.27 3.96 -17.27
CA VAL A 49 4.67 3.51 -16.03
C VAL A 49 5.74 2.81 -15.21
N VAL A 50 6.05 3.33 -14.05
CA VAL A 50 6.97 2.74 -13.08
C VAL A 50 6.16 2.25 -11.89
N VAL A 51 6.42 1.03 -11.46
CA VAL A 51 5.78 0.43 -10.29
C VAL A 51 6.82 0.16 -9.22
N THR A 52 6.53 0.59 -8.00
CA THR A 52 7.37 0.37 -6.83
C THR A 52 6.56 -0.33 -5.76
N LYS A 53 7.07 -1.45 -5.24
CA LYS A 53 6.45 -2.15 -4.12
C LYS A 53 6.62 -1.37 -2.83
N GLY A 54 5.65 -1.44 -1.93
CA GLY A 54 5.73 -0.79 -0.62
C GLY A 54 6.92 -1.26 0.24
N ASP A 55 7.41 -2.47 0.00
CA ASP A 55 8.61 -3.05 0.63
C ASP A 55 9.91 -2.81 -0.16
N GLY A 56 9.84 -2.12 -1.30
CA GLY A 56 11.00 -1.86 -2.18
C GLY A 56 11.48 -3.06 -3.01
N SER A 57 10.81 -4.22 -2.95
CA SER A 57 11.27 -5.46 -3.62
C SER A 57 11.21 -5.45 -5.15
N LEU A 58 10.47 -4.50 -5.74
CA LEU A 58 10.33 -4.33 -7.17
C LEU A 58 11.05 -3.06 -7.62
N GLU A 59 12.34 -3.22 -7.90
CA GLU A 59 13.19 -2.16 -8.44
C GLU A 59 13.30 -2.27 -9.96
N GLY A 60 13.26 -1.13 -10.66
CA GLY A 60 13.54 -1.06 -12.09
C GLY A 60 12.45 -1.61 -13.03
N ALA A 61 11.30 -2.04 -12.52
CA ALA A 61 10.19 -2.49 -13.37
C ALA A 61 9.41 -1.31 -13.94
N PHE A 62 9.40 -1.20 -15.27
CA PHE A 62 8.64 -0.19 -15.99
C PHE A 62 8.04 -0.74 -17.29
N TRP A 63 6.99 -0.06 -17.74
CA TRP A 63 6.31 -0.34 -19.00
C TRP A 63 6.11 0.97 -19.75
N ASP A 64 6.44 0.95 -21.03
CA ASP A 64 6.20 2.09 -21.91
C ASP A 64 4.89 1.88 -22.67
N PHE A 65 4.13 2.95 -22.80
CA PHE A 65 2.86 2.97 -23.50
C PHE A 65 2.90 4.02 -24.61
N ALA A 66 2.59 3.62 -25.83
CA ALA A 66 2.35 4.54 -26.94
C ALA A 66 1.06 5.36 -26.70
N PRO A 67 0.91 6.52 -27.36
CA PRO A 67 -0.37 7.23 -27.37
C PRO A 67 -1.52 6.32 -27.83
N GLY A 68 -2.61 6.28 -27.06
CA GLY A 68 -3.79 5.45 -27.34
C GLY A 68 -3.71 4.00 -26.86
N GLU A 69 -2.54 3.51 -26.44
CA GLU A 69 -2.34 2.10 -26.10
C GLU A 69 -3.18 1.66 -24.89
N GLY A 70 -3.77 0.46 -24.98
CA GLY A 70 -4.66 -0.07 -23.94
C GLY A 70 -6.07 0.52 -23.89
N GLY A 71 -6.36 1.60 -24.63
CA GLY A 71 -7.72 2.12 -24.80
C GLY A 71 -8.48 2.37 -23.50
N SER A 72 -9.75 1.97 -23.43
CA SER A 72 -10.60 2.13 -22.24
C SER A 72 -10.41 1.05 -21.18
N GLU A 73 -9.91 -0.13 -21.58
CA GLU A 73 -9.86 -1.32 -20.71
C GLU A 73 -8.50 -1.50 -20.03
N GLY A 74 -7.47 -0.83 -20.55
CA GLY A 74 -6.08 -0.99 -20.15
C GLY A 74 -5.49 -2.35 -20.52
N ILE A 75 -4.15 -2.39 -20.62
CA ILE A 75 -3.38 -3.61 -20.80
C ILE A 75 -2.95 -4.12 -19.42
N ARG A 76 -3.06 -5.43 -19.23
CA ARG A 76 -2.57 -6.13 -18.04
C ARG A 76 -1.05 -6.14 -18.02
N LEU A 77 -0.45 -5.73 -16.91
CA LEU A 77 1.00 -5.74 -16.75
C LEU A 77 1.51 -7.11 -16.27
N THR A 78 2.61 -7.54 -16.87
CA THR A 78 3.37 -8.75 -16.51
C THR A 78 4.84 -8.38 -16.36
N LEU A 79 5.58 -9.16 -15.56
CA LEU A 79 7.02 -8.94 -15.40
C LEU A 79 7.79 -9.67 -16.52
N PRO A 80 8.93 -9.14 -16.98
CA PRO A 80 9.72 -9.76 -18.04
C PRO A 80 10.20 -11.18 -17.72
N ASP A 81 10.50 -11.46 -16.45
CA ASP A 81 10.94 -12.77 -15.96
C ASP A 81 9.78 -13.76 -15.78
N LYS A 82 8.54 -13.27 -15.79
CA LYS A 82 7.31 -14.03 -15.55
C LYS A 82 6.20 -13.59 -16.52
N PRO A 83 6.39 -13.71 -17.85
CA PRO A 83 5.45 -13.19 -18.84
C PRO A 83 4.07 -13.84 -18.78
N ASP A 84 3.99 -15.10 -18.33
CA ASP A 84 2.73 -15.85 -18.22
C ASP A 84 1.93 -15.54 -16.95
N LYS A 85 2.45 -14.71 -16.05
CA LYS A 85 1.80 -14.39 -14.77
C LYS A 85 1.52 -12.89 -14.66
N PRO A 86 0.32 -12.49 -14.21
CA PRO A 86 0.05 -11.08 -13.93
C PRO A 86 0.95 -10.61 -12.79
N MET A 87 1.40 -9.36 -12.90
CA MET A 87 1.98 -8.68 -11.76
C MET A 87 0.86 -8.34 -10.76
N LEU A 88 0.97 -8.85 -9.54
CA LEU A 88 0.04 -8.56 -8.46
C LEU A 88 0.54 -7.41 -7.60
N LEU A 89 -0.32 -6.41 -7.37
CA LEU A 89 -0.05 -5.25 -6.53
C LEU A 89 -1.00 -5.18 -5.35
N ALA A 90 -0.45 -4.80 -4.21
CA ALA A 90 -1.15 -4.63 -2.96
C ALA A 90 -1.47 -3.15 -2.72
N GLU A 91 -2.47 -2.91 -1.88
CA GLU A 91 -2.68 -1.60 -1.27
C GLU A 91 -1.37 -1.08 -0.63
N GLY A 92 -1.00 0.17 -0.91
CA GLY A 92 0.26 0.77 -0.48
C GLY A 92 1.40 0.70 -1.49
N ASP A 93 1.32 -0.17 -2.52
CA ASP A 93 2.24 -0.10 -3.66
C ASP A 93 2.07 1.23 -4.42
N VAL A 94 3.13 1.67 -5.10
CA VAL A 94 3.19 2.99 -5.75
C VAL A 94 3.27 2.85 -7.25
N LEU A 95 2.47 3.66 -7.94
CA LEU A 95 2.44 3.81 -9.39
C LEU A 95 2.87 5.24 -9.76
N THR A 96 3.99 5.35 -10.46
CA THR A 96 4.50 6.63 -10.97
C THR A 96 4.43 6.63 -12.49
N ILE A 97 3.83 7.66 -13.08
CA ILE A 97 3.61 7.74 -14.53
C ILE A 97 4.05 9.10 -15.04
N PHE A 98 4.88 9.12 -16.07
CA PHE A 98 5.39 10.36 -16.66
C PHE A 98 5.55 10.25 -18.18
N ALA A 99 5.49 11.40 -18.85
CA ALA A 99 5.69 11.47 -20.29
C ALA A 99 7.16 11.33 -20.68
N LEU A 100 7.41 10.63 -21.79
CA LEU A 100 8.75 10.38 -22.35
C LEU A 100 9.20 11.42 -23.39
N ASP A 101 8.33 12.35 -23.74
CA ASP A 101 8.54 13.38 -24.77
C ASP A 101 9.28 14.63 -24.25
N GLY A 102 9.74 14.64 -23.01
CA GLY A 102 10.40 15.78 -22.37
C GLY A 102 9.45 16.89 -21.91
N SER A 103 8.13 16.73 -22.06
CA SER A 103 7.12 17.72 -21.64
C SER A 103 6.99 17.87 -20.13
N ARG A 104 7.63 17.00 -19.33
CA ARG A 104 7.56 16.97 -17.86
C ARG A 104 6.12 16.85 -17.35
N ARG A 105 5.29 16.07 -18.03
CA ARG A 105 3.94 15.70 -17.56
C ARG A 105 4.00 14.49 -16.65
N TYR A 106 3.19 14.51 -15.59
CA TYR A 106 3.15 13.51 -14.54
C TYR A 106 1.71 13.17 -14.16
N TRP A 107 1.42 11.89 -13.93
CA TRP A 107 0.14 11.37 -13.45
C TRP A 107 0.37 10.50 -12.21
N GLY A 108 0.78 11.14 -11.11
CA GLY A 108 1.17 10.48 -9.87
C GLY A 108 2.16 11.32 -9.07
N PRO A 109 2.75 10.78 -7.99
CA PRO A 109 2.69 9.37 -7.59
C PRO A 109 1.31 8.96 -7.08
N ASN A 110 0.85 7.77 -7.48
CA ASN A 110 -0.40 7.19 -7.00
C ASN A 110 -0.09 6.06 -6.02
N ILE A 111 -0.71 6.08 -4.87
CA ILE A 111 -0.56 5.04 -3.84
C ILE A 111 -1.82 4.18 -3.88
N LEU A 112 -1.68 2.91 -4.26
CA LEU A 112 -2.81 2.00 -4.43
C LEU A 112 -3.67 1.96 -3.15
N GLY A 113 -4.98 2.14 -3.31
CA GLY A 113 -5.96 2.17 -2.22
C GLY A 113 -5.96 3.43 -1.35
N LYS A 114 -5.02 4.37 -1.57
CA LYS A 114 -4.95 5.66 -0.83
C LYS A 114 -5.19 6.88 -1.73
N THR A 115 -4.79 6.82 -3.00
CA THR A 115 -5.10 7.85 -4.01
C THR A 115 -6.36 7.49 -4.79
N VAL A 116 -6.98 8.49 -5.44
CA VAL A 116 -8.25 8.32 -6.21
C VAL A 116 -8.11 7.36 -7.40
N ALA A 117 -6.92 7.28 -8.00
CA ALA A 117 -6.55 6.29 -8.99
C ALA A 117 -5.23 5.62 -8.55
N PRO A 118 -4.95 4.36 -8.93
CA PRO A 118 -5.81 3.45 -9.69
C PRO A 118 -7.10 3.06 -8.96
N PHE A 119 -8.18 2.85 -9.71
CA PHE A 119 -9.46 2.38 -9.21
C PHE A 119 -9.39 0.89 -8.85
N TRP A 120 -10.05 0.50 -7.76
CA TRP A 120 -10.17 -0.89 -7.32
C TRP A 120 -11.49 -1.53 -7.76
N ASP A 121 -11.40 -2.57 -8.59
CA ASP A 121 -12.51 -3.51 -8.80
C ASP A 121 -12.37 -4.70 -7.85
N GLY A 122 -13.14 -4.67 -6.76
CA GLY A 122 -13.13 -5.72 -5.74
C GLY A 122 -13.67 -7.07 -6.17
N LYS A 123 -14.50 -7.12 -7.23
CA LYS A 123 -15.06 -8.36 -7.78
C LYS A 123 -14.03 -9.05 -8.68
N ARG A 124 -13.36 -8.29 -9.54
CA ARG A 124 -12.37 -8.81 -10.49
C ARG A 124 -10.95 -8.89 -9.92
N LYS A 125 -10.72 -8.28 -8.76
CA LYS A 125 -9.38 -8.10 -8.15
C LYS A 125 -8.42 -7.38 -9.10
N ILE A 126 -8.88 -6.26 -9.65
CA ILE A 126 -8.13 -5.46 -10.63
C ILE A 126 -7.97 -4.03 -10.10
N TRP A 127 -6.74 -3.56 -10.13
CA TRP A 127 -6.40 -2.14 -10.13
C TRP A 127 -6.41 -1.64 -11.57
N SER A 128 -7.11 -0.54 -11.85
CA SER A 128 -7.14 0.04 -13.19
C SER A 128 -6.91 1.54 -13.20
N THR A 129 -6.14 2.01 -14.17
CA THR A 129 -6.04 3.44 -14.47
C THR A 129 -6.01 3.66 -15.97
N VAL A 130 -6.76 4.65 -16.44
CA VAL A 130 -6.76 5.08 -17.84
C VAL A 130 -6.39 6.56 -17.85
N LEU A 131 -5.20 6.83 -18.36
CA LEU A 131 -4.65 8.17 -18.44
C LEU A 131 -5.44 8.99 -19.44
N ARG A 132 -5.70 10.24 -19.08
CA ARG A 132 -6.35 11.23 -19.92
C ARG A 132 -5.52 12.53 -19.86
N PRO A 133 -5.63 13.40 -20.89
CA PRO A 133 -4.95 14.69 -20.93
C PRO A 133 -5.18 15.54 -19.69
#